data_AF-A0A838QBP1-F1
#
_entry.id   AF-A0A838QBP1-F1
#
_cell.length_a   1.000
_cell.length_b   1.000
_cell.length_c   1.000
_cell.angle_alpha   90.00
_cell.angle_beta   90.00
_cell.angle_gamma   90.00
#
_symmetry.space_group_name_H-M   'P 1'
#
loop_
_entity.id
_entity.type
_entity.pdbx_description
1 polymer ?
#
loop_
_entity_poly.entity_id
_entity_poly.type
_entity_poly.pdbx_seq_one_letter_code
_entity_poly.pdbx_strand_id
1 'polypeptide(L)'
;MPARPDATLQKADMLYRAVAECYRQHTRYSRLVERSAPDEEQRAALEMAYLCDDHLGTAVLGYEKASGKSGAHDADAWWHKGNMLWHASREYIRRHANSDGMAKRPGEQSPNRFGLLTMEFDLEASALLGLRMAADSYRAVRPEAE
;
A
#
# COMPACT_ATOMS: atom_id res chain seq x y z
N MET A 1 -34.67 8.82 7.09
CA MET A 1 -33.56 9.02 6.13
C MET A 1 -32.28 8.57 6.83
N PRO A 2 -31.60 7.50 6.41
CA PRO A 2 -30.31 7.14 7.02
C PRO A 2 -29.33 8.31 6.85
N ALA A 3 -28.57 8.64 7.89
CA ALA A 3 -27.57 9.69 7.84
C ALA A 3 -26.57 9.38 6.72
N ARG A 4 -26.26 10.37 5.88
CA ARG A 4 -25.26 10.21 4.82
C ARG A 4 -23.94 9.82 5.51
N PRO A 5 -23.28 8.71 5.11
CA PRO A 5 -22.04 8.32 5.76
C PRO A 5 -21.01 9.44 5.55
N ASP A 6 -20.23 9.72 6.59
CA ASP A 6 -19.16 10.71 6.52
C ASP A 6 -18.25 10.40 5.31
N ALA A 7 -18.09 11.38 4.42
CA ALA A 7 -17.35 11.21 3.18
C ALA A 7 -15.89 10.83 3.46
N THR A 8 -15.32 11.32 4.56
CA THR A 8 -13.94 11.03 4.96
C THR A 8 -13.79 9.61 5.47
N LEU A 9 -14.75 9.15 6.27
CA LEU A 9 -14.81 7.77 6.72
C LEU A 9 -14.95 6.78 5.55
N GLN A 10 -15.82 7.07 4.57
CA GLN A 10 -15.94 6.23 3.38
C GLN A 10 -14.62 6.13 2.60
N LYS A 11 -13.83 7.22 2.57
CA LYS A 11 -12.51 7.21 1.94
C LYS A 11 -11.47 6.47 2.76
N ALA A 12 -11.55 6.50 4.09
CA ALA A 12 -10.72 5.69 4.95
C ALA A 12 -10.99 4.19 4.73
N ASP A 13 -12.25 3.77 4.66
CA ASP A 13 -12.63 2.38 4.38
C ASP A 13 -12.22 1.93 2.98
N MET A 14 -12.30 2.83 1.99
CA MET A 14 -11.79 2.57 0.64
C MET A 14 -10.26 2.40 0.66
N LEU A 15 -9.54 3.26 1.38
CA LEU A 15 -8.09 3.16 1.54
C LEU A 15 -7.69 1.84 2.21
N TYR A 16 -8.40 1.42 3.26
CA TYR A 16 -8.20 0.12 3.90
C TYR A 16 -8.34 -1.04 2.92
N ARG A 17 -9.42 -1.07 2.13
CA ARG A 17 -9.63 -2.14 1.13
C ARG A 17 -8.54 -2.14 0.05
N ALA A 18 -8.11 -0.96 -0.40
CA ALA A 18 -7.00 -0.84 -1.35
C ALA A 18 -5.68 -1.40 -0.77
N VAL A 19 -5.39 -1.09 0.50
CA VAL A 19 -4.21 -1.61 1.20
C VAL A 19 -4.27 -3.13 1.38
N ALA A 20 -5.42 -3.66 1.82
CA ALA A 20 -5.60 -5.09 2.03
C ALA A 20 -5.37 -5.87 0.73
N GLU A 21 -5.88 -5.36 -0.38
CA GLU A 21 -5.72 -5.96 -1.70
C GLU A 21 -4.29 -5.84 -2.24
N CYS A 22 -3.66 -4.67 -2.09
CA CYS A 22 -2.24 -4.45 -2.41
C CYS A 22 -1.34 -5.49 -1.72
N TYR A 23 -1.47 -5.62 -0.39
CA TYR A 23 -0.68 -6.59 0.37
C TYR A 23 -0.96 -8.04 -0.05
N ARG A 24 -2.22 -8.38 -0.34
CA ARG A 24 -2.62 -9.72 -0.77
C ARG A 24 -1.98 -10.10 -2.10
N GLN A 25 -1.95 -9.19 -3.07
CA GLN A 25 -1.36 -9.48 -4.39
C GLN A 25 0.17 -9.57 -4.34
N HIS A 26 0.82 -8.71 -3.55
CA HIS A 26 2.27 -8.82 -3.31
C HIS A 26 2.65 -10.14 -2.62
N THR A 27 1.86 -10.56 -1.61
CA THR A 27 2.04 -11.87 -0.96
C THR A 27 1.78 -13.04 -1.91
N ARG A 28 0.83 -12.90 -2.84
CA ARG A 28 0.56 -13.91 -3.86
C ARG A 28 1.76 -14.02 -4.82
N TYR A 29 2.27 -12.90 -5.30
CA TYR A 29 3.44 -12.86 -6.18
C TYR A 29 4.67 -13.46 -5.51
N SER A 30 4.99 -13.06 -4.27
CA SER A 30 6.15 -13.60 -3.54
C SER A 30 6.09 -15.12 -3.38
N ARG A 31 4.92 -15.67 -3.05
CA ARG A 31 4.70 -17.13 -2.96
C ARG A 31 4.90 -17.86 -4.28
N LEU A 32 4.58 -17.23 -5.41
CA LEU A 32 4.81 -17.83 -6.73
C LEU A 32 6.31 -17.86 -7.08
N VAL A 33 7.03 -16.78 -6.75
CA VAL A 33 8.49 -16.71 -6.90
C VAL A 33 9.18 -17.77 -6.02
N GLU A 34 8.80 -17.87 -4.74
CA GLU A 34 9.35 -18.87 -3.80
C GLU A 34 9.15 -20.32 -4.29
N ARG A 35 8.04 -20.58 -5.00
CA ARG A 35 7.73 -21.91 -5.56
C ARG A 35 8.33 -22.16 -6.93
N SER A 36 9.05 -21.17 -7.50
CA SER A 36 9.55 -21.23 -8.87
C SER A 36 8.44 -21.57 -9.87
N ALA A 37 7.26 -20.96 -9.69
CA ALA A 37 6.14 -21.10 -10.62
C ALA A 37 6.54 -20.65 -12.04
N PRO A 38 5.84 -21.09 -13.10
CA PRO A 38 6.16 -20.67 -14.46
C PRO A 38 6.18 -19.14 -14.62
N ASP A 39 7.09 -18.63 -15.46
CA ASP A 39 7.29 -17.19 -15.67
C ASP A 39 6.00 -16.45 -16.07
N GLU A 40 5.14 -17.10 -16.84
CA GLU A 40 3.84 -16.53 -17.25
C GLU A 40 2.93 -16.27 -16.05
N GLU A 41 2.92 -17.17 -15.07
CA GLU A 41 2.12 -17.06 -13.86
C GLU A 41 2.71 -16.00 -12.91
N GLN A 42 4.04 -15.97 -12.77
CA GLN A 42 4.73 -14.93 -12.01
C GLN A 42 4.46 -13.54 -12.61
N ARG A 43 4.55 -13.40 -13.94
CA ARG A 43 4.28 -12.14 -14.65
C ARG A 43 2.84 -11.68 -14.46
N ALA A 44 1.86 -12.58 -14.63
CA ALA A 44 0.46 -12.23 -14.44
C ALA A 44 0.16 -11.79 -12.99
N ALA A 45 0.79 -12.42 -11.99
CA ALA A 45 0.65 -12.01 -10.60
C ALA A 45 1.32 -10.66 -10.31
N LEU A 46 2.47 -10.39 -10.90
CA LEU A 46 3.17 -9.10 -10.79
C LEU A 46 2.34 -7.96 -11.42
N GLU A 47 1.75 -8.18 -12.59
CA GLU A 47 0.85 -7.21 -13.23
C GLU A 47 -0.35 -6.88 -12.33
N MET A 48 -0.92 -7.88 -11.67
CA MET A 48 -2.00 -7.66 -10.69
C MET A 48 -1.54 -6.86 -9.47
N ALA A 49 -0.31 -7.07 -9.00
CA ALA A 49 0.26 -6.29 -7.90
C ALA A 49 0.38 -4.81 -8.29
N TYR A 50 0.92 -4.51 -9.48
CA TYR A 50 1.01 -3.12 -9.98
C TYR A 50 -0.34 -2.43 -10.12
N LEU A 51 -1.37 -3.13 -10.61
CA LEU A 51 -2.73 -2.57 -10.67
C LEU A 51 -3.26 -2.20 -9.28
N CYS A 52 -2.88 -2.96 -8.25
CA CYS A 52 -3.27 -2.66 -6.87
C CYS A 52 -2.45 -1.51 -6.28
N ASP A 53 -1.17 -1.37 -6.66
CA ASP A 53 -0.34 -0.22 -6.30
C ASP A 53 -0.91 1.09 -6.87
N ASP A 54 -1.36 1.08 -8.13
CA ASP A 54 -2.04 2.22 -8.76
C ASP A 54 -3.38 2.56 -8.07
N HIS A 55 -4.16 1.52 -7.72
CA HIS A 55 -5.40 1.70 -6.99
C HIS A 55 -5.16 2.29 -5.59
N LEU A 56 -4.11 1.82 -4.90
CA LEU A 56 -3.69 2.35 -3.60
C LEU A 56 -3.31 3.83 -3.70
N GLY A 57 -2.54 4.21 -4.72
CA GLY A 57 -2.23 5.62 -5.00
C GLY A 57 -3.49 6.49 -5.18
N THR A 58 -4.47 5.98 -5.93
CA THR A 58 -5.76 6.65 -6.11
C THR A 58 -6.54 6.78 -4.80
N ALA A 59 -6.54 5.75 -3.96
CA ALA A 59 -7.23 5.76 -2.67
C ALA A 59 -6.58 6.74 -1.67
N VAL A 60 -5.25 6.82 -1.66
CA VAL A 60 -4.47 7.76 -0.84
C VAL A 60 -4.86 9.21 -1.16
N LEU A 61 -4.88 9.58 -2.45
CA LEU A 61 -5.29 10.91 -2.89
C LEU A 61 -6.77 11.19 -2.56
N GLY A 62 -7.61 10.17 -2.67
CA GLY A 62 -9.03 10.25 -2.32
C GLY A 62 -9.26 10.55 -0.83
N TYR A 63 -8.51 9.89 0.06
CA TYR A 63 -8.56 10.12 1.49
C TYR A 63 -8.01 11.50 1.86
N GLU A 64 -6.85 11.88 1.34
CA GLU A 64 -6.22 13.20 1.59
C GLU A 64 -7.15 14.36 1.20
N LYS A 65 -7.83 14.25 0.05
CA LYS A 65 -8.78 15.26 -0.40
C LYS A 65 -10.02 15.38 0.50
N ALA A 66 -10.46 14.28 1.09
CA ALA A 66 -11.61 14.26 1.98
C ALA A 66 -11.22 14.76 3.38
N SER A 67 -10.10 14.29 3.91
CA SER A 67 -9.56 14.71 5.22
C SER A 67 -9.28 16.21 5.27
N GLY A 68 -8.73 16.80 4.19
CA GLY A 68 -8.46 18.24 4.12
C GLY A 68 -9.70 19.15 4.13
N LYS A 69 -10.91 18.59 3.98
CA LYS A 69 -12.19 19.32 4.03
C LYS A 69 -13.02 19.00 5.26
N SER A 70 -12.65 17.94 6.00
CA SER A 70 -13.30 17.56 7.24
C SER A 70 -12.80 18.40 8.41
N GLY A 71 -13.67 18.61 9.40
CA GLY A 71 -13.23 19.04 10.74
C GLY A 71 -12.39 17.94 11.40
N ALA A 72 -11.73 18.26 12.50
CA ALA A 72 -11.00 17.26 13.27
C ALA A 72 -11.97 16.20 13.83
N HIS A 73 -11.65 14.92 13.61
CA HIS A 73 -12.36 13.76 14.16
C HIS A 73 -11.57 13.16 15.33
N ASP A 74 -10.98 14.00 16.18
CA ASP A 74 -9.98 13.56 17.18
C ASP A 74 -10.56 12.61 18.24
N ALA A 75 -11.87 12.64 18.46
CA ALA A 75 -12.57 11.72 19.36
C ALA A 75 -12.80 10.33 18.73
N ASP A 76 -12.69 10.21 17.41
CA ASP A 76 -12.99 8.99 16.69
C ASP A 76 -11.74 8.13 16.52
N ALA A 77 -11.74 6.92 17.11
CA ALA A 77 -10.60 6.00 17.02
C ALA A 77 -10.24 5.62 15.56
N TRP A 78 -11.23 5.58 14.66
CA TRP A 78 -11.01 5.29 13.25
C TRP A 78 -10.17 6.36 12.55
N TRP A 79 -10.26 7.63 12.98
CA TRP A 79 -9.56 8.75 12.37
C TRP A 79 -8.05 8.63 12.53
N HIS A 80 -7.58 8.40 13.75
CA HIS A 80 -6.16 8.22 14.03
C HIS A 80 -5.59 7.00 13.31
N LYS A 81 -6.34 5.89 13.29
CA LYS A 81 -5.93 4.68 12.54
C LYS A 81 -5.95 4.89 11.03
N GLY A 82 -6.91 5.65 10.51
CA GLY A 82 -6.98 6.04 9.11
C GLY A 82 -5.80 6.92 8.69
N ASN A 83 -5.41 7.86 9.55
CA ASN A 83 -4.21 8.69 9.33
C ASN A 83 -2.92 7.87 9.38
N MET A 84 -2.81 6.92 10.32
CA MET A 84 -1.68 5.97 10.34
C MET A 84 -1.61 5.16 9.04
N LEU A 85 -2.76 4.65 8.57
CA LEU A 85 -2.87 3.92 7.31
C LEU A 85 -2.42 4.78 6.13
N TRP A 86 -2.90 6.03 6.05
CA TRP A 86 -2.50 6.98 5.02
C TRP A 86 -0.99 7.26 5.00
N HIS A 87 -0.37 7.49 6.16
CA HIS A 87 1.07 7.70 6.23
C HIS A 87 1.86 6.45 5.79
N ALA A 88 1.45 5.26 6.23
CA ALA A 88 2.08 4.02 5.82
C ALA A 88 1.94 3.77 4.31
N SER A 89 0.77 4.06 3.72
CA SER A 89 0.54 3.94 2.28
C SER A 89 1.46 4.87 1.48
N ARG A 90 1.62 6.13 1.93
CA ARG A 90 2.50 7.09 1.25
C ARG A 90 3.97 6.68 1.31
N GLU A 91 4.44 6.17 2.45
CA GLU A 91 5.82 5.68 2.56
C GLU A 91 6.04 4.46 1.66
N TYR A 92 5.11 3.51 1.63
CA TYR A 92 5.19 2.36 0.72
C TYR A 92 5.24 2.79 -0.75
N ILE A 93 4.30 3.63 -1.22
CA ILE A 93 4.29 4.12 -2.61
C ILE A 93 5.62 4.79 -2.98
N ARG A 94 6.16 5.60 -2.07
CA ARG A 94 7.45 6.28 -2.28
C ARG A 94 8.60 5.29 -2.41
N ARG A 95 8.64 4.24 -1.57
CA ARG A 95 9.66 3.20 -1.64
C ARG A 95 9.53 2.35 -2.89
N HIS A 96 8.32 1.93 -3.22
CA HIS A 96 8.02 1.18 -4.43
C HIS A 96 8.48 1.92 -5.70
N ALA A 97 8.14 3.20 -5.82
CA ALA A 97 8.57 4.03 -6.96
C ALA A 97 10.11 4.17 -7.04
N ASN A 98 10.80 4.24 -5.91
CA ASN A 98 12.26 4.31 -5.86
C ASN A 98 12.90 2.99 -6.33
N SER A 99 12.47 1.86 -5.76
CA SER A 99 12.99 0.54 -6.11
C SER A 99 12.75 0.20 -7.58
N ASP A 100 11.52 0.41 -8.06
CA ASP A 100 11.15 0.17 -9.46
C ASP A 100 11.96 1.06 -10.41
N GLY A 101 12.11 2.35 -10.06
CA GLY A 101 12.95 3.27 -10.80
C GLY A 101 14.42 2.85 -10.86
N MET A 102 14.98 2.32 -9.76
CA MET A 102 16.38 1.84 -9.72
C MET A 102 16.58 0.53 -10.48
N ALA A 103 15.59 -0.36 -10.45
CA ALA A 103 15.61 -1.61 -11.20
C ALA A 103 15.56 -1.36 -12.72
N LYS A 104 14.74 -0.40 -13.17
CA LYS A 104 14.55 -0.07 -14.59
C LYS A 104 15.66 0.80 -15.20
N ARG A 105 16.49 1.47 -14.40
CA ARG A 105 17.54 2.36 -14.92
C ARG A 105 18.65 1.57 -15.65
N PRO A 106 18.93 1.85 -16.94
CA PRO A 106 20.12 1.32 -17.60
C PRO A 106 21.37 2.01 -17.00
N GLY A 107 22.34 1.22 -16.56
CA GLY A 107 23.55 1.74 -15.92
C GLY A 107 24.60 0.63 -15.77
N GLU A 108 25.84 1.03 -15.48
CA GLU A 108 26.94 0.09 -15.27
C GLU A 108 26.61 -0.86 -14.11
N GLN A 109 26.69 -2.16 -14.39
CA GLN A 109 26.40 -3.21 -13.41
C GLN A 109 27.62 -3.35 -12.50
N SER A 110 27.60 -2.66 -11.36
CA SER A 110 28.67 -2.70 -10.36
C SER A 110 28.20 -3.36 -9.06
N PRO A 111 29.10 -4.02 -8.30
CA PRO A 111 28.77 -4.57 -6.98
C PRO A 111 28.14 -3.54 -6.04
N ASN A 112 28.62 -2.29 -6.09
CA ASN A 112 28.07 -1.19 -5.28
C ASN A 112 26.62 -0.88 -5.66
N ARG A 113 26.29 -0.91 -6.96
CA ARG A 113 24.91 -0.73 -7.43
C ARG A 113 23.99 -1.86 -6.94
N PHE A 114 24.43 -3.11 -7.02
CA PHE A 114 23.64 -4.24 -6.51
C PHE A 114 23.41 -4.15 -5.00
N GLY A 115 24.40 -3.67 -4.24
CA GLY A 115 24.26 -3.39 -2.80
C GLY A 115 23.18 -2.34 -2.51
N LEU A 116 23.20 -1.21 -3.25
CA LEU A 116 22.17 -0.18 -3.12
C LEU A 116 20.79 -0.69 -3.52
N LEU A 117 20.68 -1.47 -4.60
CA LEU A 117 19.41 -2.04 -5.05
C LEU A 117 18.83 -3.00 -4.01
N THR A 118 19.67 -3.84 -3.40
CA THR A 118 19.27 -4.75 -2.32
C THR A 118 18.70 -3.96 -1.14
N MET A 119 19.42 -2.92 -0.71
CA MET A 119 18.98 -2.05 0.39
C MET A 119 17.64 -1.37 0.11
N GLU A 120 17.39 -0.88 -1.11
CA GLU A 120 16.10 -0.27 -1.44
C GLU A 120 14.96 -1.29 -1.43
N PHE A 121 15.17 -2.51 -1.93
CA PHE A 121 14.17 -3.58 -1.84
C PHE A 121 13.90 -4.00 -0.39
N ASP A 122 14.91 -4.04 0.48
CA ASP A 122 14.72 -4.30 1.92
C ASP A 122 13.87 -3.20 2.60
N LEU A 123 14.09 -1.94 2.21
CA LEU A 123 13.31 -0.80 2.71
C LEU A 123 11.88 -0.83 2.20
N GLU A 124 11.64 -1.21 0.95
CA GLU A 124 10.31 -1.41 0.39
C GLU A 124 9.56 -2.54 1.09
N ALA A 125 10.20 -3.70 1.30
CA ALA A 125 9.62 -4.81 2.03
C ALA A 125 9.24 -4.41 3.47
N SER A 126 10.10 -3.61 4.12
CA SER A 126 9.82 -3.05 5.45
C SER A 126 8.60 -2.10 5.43
N ALA A 127 8.48 -1.27 4.39
CA ALA A 127 7.33 -0.39 4.22
C ALA A 127 6.04 -1.16 3.95
N LEU A 128 6.09 -2.24 3.15
CA LEU A 128 4.95 -3.12 2.91
C LEU A 128 4.49 -3.84 4.20
N LEU A 129 5.42 -4.25 5.06
CA LEU A 129 5.10 -4.77 6.38
C LEU A 129 4.44 -3.70 7.28
N GLY A 130 4.99 -2.48 7.30
CA GLY A 130 4.40 -1.37 8.05
C GLY A 130 2.98 -1.04 7.57
N LEU A 131 2.76 -1.12 6.25
CA LEU A 131 1.44 -0.96 5.63
C LEU A 131 0.45 -2.03 6.11
N ARG A 132 0.89 -3.30 6.19
CA ARG A 132 0.08 -4.39 6.75
C ARG A 132 -0.30 -4.15 8.21
N MET A 133 0.66 -3.76 9.05
CA MET A 133 0.41 -3.48 10.47
C MET A 133 -0.59 -2.33 10.67
N ALA A 134 -0.52 -1.30 9.81
CA ALA A 134 -1.47 -0.20 9.83
C ALA A 134 -2.88 -0.66 9.41
N ALA A 135 -2.99 -1.52 8.41
CA ALA A 135 -4.27 -2.09 7.97
C ALA A 135 -4.93 -2.95 9.06
N ASP A 136 -4.16 -3.82 9.72
CA ASP A 136 -4.65 -4.61 10.85
C ASP A 136 -5.13 -3.73 12.00
N SER A 137 -4.40 -2.65 12.28
CA SER A 137 -4.79 -1.66 13.30
C SER A 137 -6.07 -0.90 12.95
N TYR A 138 -6.30 -0.61 11.66
CA TYR A 138 -7.53 0.01 11.18
C TYR A 138 -8.71 -0.95 11.26
N ARG A 139 -8.54 -2.20 10.80
CA ARG A 139 -9.56 -3.25 10.89
C ARG A 139 -10.04 -3.49 12.32
N ALA A 140 -9.14 -3.44 13.30
CA ALA A 140 -9.47 -3.62 14.71
C ALA A 140 -10.52 -2.61 15.23
N VAL A 141 -10.53 -1.38 14.69
CA VAL A 141 -11.50 -0.33 15.05
C VAL A 141 -12.65 -0.22 14.04
N ARG A 142 -12.50 -0.83 12.86
CA ARG A 142 -13.46 -0.81 11.75
C ARG A 142 -13.62 -2.20 11.09
N PRO A 143 -14.23 -3.18 11.77
CA PRO A 143 -14.44 -4.50 11.17
C PRO A 143 -15.36 -4.46 9.94
N GLU A 144 -16.29 -3.51 9.89
CA GLU A 144 -17.27 -3.30 8.81
C GLU A 144 -16.66 -2.80 7.49
N ALA A 145 -15.37 -2.44 7.51
CA ALA A 145 -14.67 -1.90 6.33
C ALA A 145 -14.16 -3.00 5.38
N GLU A 146 -14.21 -4.27 5.78
CA GLU A 146 -13.79 -5.44 4.97
C GLU A 146 -14.79 -5.79 3.87
#